data_AF-A0A9N8VFG6-F1
#
_entry.id   AF-A0A9N8VFG6-F1
#
_cell.length_a   1.000
_cell.length_b   1.000
_cell.length_c   1.000
_cell.angle_alpha   90.00
_cell.angle_beta   90.00
_cell.angle_gamma   90.00
#
_symmetry.space_group_name_H-M   'P 1'
#
loop_
_entity.id
_entity.type
_entity.pdbx_description
1 polymer ?
#
loop_
_entity_poly.entity_id
_entity_poly.type
_entity_poly.pdbx_seq_one_letter_code
_entity_poly.pdbx_strand_id
1 'polypeptide(L)'
;MSFRAYFYITLYVIVVLILLISFKFTKNEFPKQERSRFTGYLTWHGKLHHFDQESYDTSLWFLIITNGLSSIYAFIWASKKDLPKKVITYIYQENGSRTTAYFFNILIAYYITFTFISGVALYLLDTGKLFSAFAVLHNAFELAMMLLLLQGGKITSNYFYAIMGCYIFIVNLLDIALPWPIDGTWFKAQGLCLDFGFYIVLTRIYKSTREYVEGLASAQLPLVNEDEHLPFEDDSSISPTIIQHPQQFLLLIFSSAVHIFGNCFSTIFMTDSRRYI
;
A
#
# COMPACT_ATOMS: atom_id res chain seq x y z
N MET A 1 13.93 15.21 -7.33
CA MET A 1 14.02 14.00 -6.48
C MET A 1 15.41 13.97 -5.86
N SER A 2 15.54 13.82 -4.53
CA SER A 2 16.85 13.83 -3.87
C SER A 2 17.57 12.49 -4.05
N PHE A 3 18.91 12.50 -3.95
CA PHE A 3 19.78 11.31 -3.99
C PHE A 3 19.31 10.17 -3.05
N ARG A 4 18.72 10.55 -1.91
CA ARG A 4 18.11 9.61 -0.94
C ARG A 4 16.99 8.77 -1.56
N ALA A 5 16.11 9.36 -2.38
CA ALA A 5 15.03 8.62 -3.02
C ALA A 5 15.55 7.55 -4.00
N TYR A 6 16.61 7.87 -4.75
CA TYR A 6 17.27 6.90 -5.63
C TYR A 6 17.91 5.76 -4.83
N PHE A 7 18.62 6.08 -3.76
CA PHE A 7 19.24 5.07 -2.88
C PHE A 7 18.22 4.06 -2.34
N TYR A 8 17.02 4.51 -1.94
CA TYR A 8 15.99 3.61 -1.43
C TYR A 8 15.35 2.75 -2.53
N ILE A 9 15.15 3.30 -3.73
CA ILE A 9 14.69 2.52 -4.88
C ILE A 9 15.75 1.48 -5.27
N THR A 10 17.04 1.84 -5.21
CA THR A 10 18.14 0.90 -5.49
C THR A 10 18.23 -0.19 -4.42
N LEU A 11 18.10 0.15 -3.13
CA LEU A 11 18.06 -0.82 -2.04
C LEU A 11 16.86 -1.77 -2.18
N TYR A 12 15.70 -1.23 -2.55
CA TYR A 12 14.50 -2.00 -2.88
C TYR A 12 14.78 -3.01 -3.99
N VAL A 13 15.34 -2.57 -5.13
CA VAL A 13 15.70 -3.46 -6.25
C VAL A 13 16.71 -4.52 -5.82
N ILE A 14 17.69 -4.17 -4.99
CA ILE A 14 18.70 -5.12 -4.49
C ILE A 14 18.06 -6.17 -3.56
N VAL A 15 17.15 -5.79 -2.67
CA VAL A 15 16.44 -6.72 -1.79
C VAL A 15 15.54 -7.65 -2.60
N VAL A 16 14.83 -7.12 -3.60
CA VAL A 16 14.04 -7.92 -4.56
C VAL A 16 14.93 -8.95 -5.25
N LEU A 17 16.08 -8.53 -5.77
CA LEU A 17 17.03 -9.41 -6.45
C LEU A 17 17.62 -10.47 -5.49
N ILE A 18 17.97 -10.10 -4.26
CA ILE A 18 18.47 -11.05 -3.26
C ILE A 18 17.39 -12.07 -2.89
N LEU A 19 16.14 -11.66 -2.70
CA LEU A 19 15.03 -12.56 -2.42
C LEU A 19 14.81 -13.52 -3.60
N LEU A 20 14.76 -13.01 -4.84
CA LEU A 20 14.63 -13.82 -6.05
C LEU A 20 15.80 -14.82 -6.24
N ILE A 21 17.04 -14.42 -5.94
CA ILE A 21 18.23 -15.27 -6.04
C ILE A 21 18.31 -16.28 -4.87
N SER A 22 17.78 -15.92 -3.69
CA SER A 22 17.77 -16.77 -2.50
C SER A 22 16.85 -17.99 -2.64
N PHE A 23 15.87 -17.93 -3.55
CA PHE A 23 15.22 -19.11 -4.11
C PHE A 23 16.19 -19.83 -5.04
N LYS A 24 17.22 -20.44 -4.46
CA LYS A 24 18.02 -21.46 -5.12
C LYS A 24 17.02 -22.50 -5.61
N PHE A 25 16.82 -22.58 -6.92
CA PHE A 25 15.95 -23.54 -7.60
C PHE A 25 16.38 -24.96 -7.21
N THR A 26 15.93 -25.42 -6.05
CA THR A 26 15.90 -26.83 -5.69
C THR A 26 15.13 -27.49 -6.81
N LYS A 27 15.68 -28.59 -7.36
CA LYS A 27 15.02 -29.44 -8.35
C LYS A 27 13.72 -29.99 -7.75
N ASN A 28 12.71 -29.15 -7.65
CA ASN A 28 11.36 -29.52 -7.30
C ASN A 28 10.64 -29.60 -8.64
N GLU A 29 10.07 -30.77 -8.93
CA GLU A 29 9.08 -30.87 -9.98
C GLU A 29 7.99 -29.86 -9.66
N PHE A 30 7.88 -28.82 -10.50
CA PHE A 30 6.87 -27.80 -10.29
C PHE A 30 5.49 -28.44 -10.49
N PRO A 31 4.50 -28.07 -9.65
CA PRO A 31 3.18 -28.63 -9.79
C PRO A 31 2.61 -28.26 -11.16
N LYS A 32 1.92 -29.23 -11.77
CA LYS A 32 1.18 -28.99 -13.00
C LYS A 32 0.07 -27.98 -12.72
N GLN A 33 -0.02 -26.95 -13.57
CA GLN A 33 -1.04 -25.92 -13.45
C GLN A 33 -2.44 -26.52 -13.54
N GLU A 34 -3.33 -26.06 -12.68
CA GLU A 34 -4.75 -26.33 -12.78
C GLU A 34 -5.41 -25.35 -13.76
N ARG A 35 -6.67 -25.64 -14.10
CA ARG A 35 -7.49 -24.77 -14.93
C ARG A 35 -8.48 -24.00 -14.08
N SER A 36 -8.63 -22.71 -14.36
CA SER A 36 -9.63 -21.85 -13.77
C SER A 36 -11.03 -22.42 -13.99
N ARG A 37 -11.84 -22.45 -12.93
CA ARG A 37 -13.19 -23.04 -12.93
C ARG A 37 -14.09 -22.51 -14.04
N PHE A 38 -14.10 -21.19 -14.26
CA PHE A 38 -15.05 -20.55 -15.16
C PHE A 38 -14.51 -20.34 -16.57
N THR A 39 -13.20 -20.17 -16.71
CA THR A 39 -12.59 -19.81 -18.00
C THR A 39 -11.79 -20.94 -18.65
N GLY A 40 -11.36 -21.94 -17.88
CA GLY A 40 -10.53 -23.03 -18.35
C GLY A 40 -9.07 -22.65 -18.65
N TYR A 41 -8.67 -21.39 -18.45
CA TYR A 41 -7.27 -20.95 -18.60
C TYR A 41 -6.39 -21.50 -17.47
N LEU A 42 -5.09 -21.63 -17.76
CA LEU A 42 -4.11 -22.14 -16.81
C LEU A 42 -3.88 -21.14 -15.66
N THR A 43 -3.85 -21.66 -14.43
CA THR A 43 -3.68 -20.88 -13.20
C THR A 43 -2.26 -20.93 -12.67
N TRP A 44 -1.95 -20.06 -11.71
CA TRP A 44 -0.66 -19.99 -11.02
C TRP A 44 -0.62 -20.85 -9.76
N HIS A 45 -1.29 -22.00 -9.78
CA HIS A 45 -1.20 -23.01 -8.75
C HIS A 45 -1.45 -24.40 -9.35
N GLY A 46 -1.02 -25.42 -8.62
CA GLY A 46 -1.43 -26.80 -8.91
C GLY A 46 -2.67 -27.19 -8.13
N LYS A 47 -2.95 -28.50 -8.10
CA LYS A 47 -4.04 -29.06 -7.31
C LYS A 47 -3.87 -28.72 -5.83
N LEU A 48 -4.85 -28.02 -5.27
CA LEU A 48 -4.87 -27.67 -3.86
C LEU A 48 -5.31 -28.89 -3.03
N HIS A 49 -4.51 -29.26 -2.04
CA HIS A 49 -4.85 -30.36 -1.13
C HIS A 49 -5.86 -29.89 -0.09
N HIS A 50 -6.89 -30.71 0.17
CA HIS A 50 -7.98 -30.42 1.13
C HIS A 50 -8.83 -29.19 0.77
N PHE A 51 -8.97 -28.90 -0.52
CA PHE A 51 -9.67 -27.70 -1.00
C PHE A 51 -11.18 -27.82 -0.80
N ASP A 52 -11.68 -27.03 0.13
CA ASP A 52 -13.10 -26.77 0.31
C ASP A 52 -13.48 -25.53 -0.51
N GLN A 53 -14.12 -25.79 -1.64
CA GLN A 53 -14.57 -24.75 -2.56
C GLN A 53 -15.60 -23.82 -1.91
N GLU A 54 -16.51 -24.35 -1.08
CA GLU A 54 -17.59 -23.56 -0.50
C GLU A 54 -17.04 -22.56 0.51
N SER A 55 -16.11 -23.01 1.36
CA SER A 55 -15.42 -22.14 2.31
C SER A 55 -14.55 -21.09 1.60
N TYR A 56 -13.81 -21.48 0.55
CA TYR A 56 -13.01 -20.54 -0.24
C TYR A 56 -13.88 -19.48 -0.93
N ASP A 57 -14.96 -19.90 -1.60
CA ASP A 57 -15.87 -18.99 -2.28
C ASP A 57 -16.56 -18.06 -1.27
N THR A 58 -16.94 -18.56 -0.09
CA THR A 58 -17.55 -17.75 0.98
C THR A 58 -16.59 -16.66 1.47
N SER A 59 -15.33 -17.00 1.74
CA SER A 59 -14.29 -16.03 2.12
C SER A 59 -14.06 -15.00 1.03
N LEU A 60 -14.07 -15.42 -0.24
CA LEU A 60 -13.88 -14.52 -1.38
C LEU A 60 -15.08 -13.59 -1.59
N TRP A 61 -16.32 -14.08 -1.43
CA TRP A 61 -17.53 -13.26 -1.44
C TRP A 61 -17.54 -12.24 -0.31
N PHE A 62 -17.13 -12.65 0.90
CA PHE A 62 -16.97 -11.72 2.02
C PHE A 62 -15.96 -10.61 1.70
N LEU A 63 -14.80 -10.96 1.13
CA LEU A 63 -13.80 -9.99 0.69
C LEU A 63 -14.36 -9.02 -0.36
N ILE A 64 -15.07 -9.53 -1.37
CA ILE A 64 -15.66 -8.74 -2.46
C ILE A 64 -16.70 -7.77 -1.89
N ILE A 65 -17.65 -8.24 -1.08
CA ILE A 65 -18.72 -7.41 -0.51
C ILE A 65 -18.13 -6.33 0.41
N THR A 66 -17.24 -6.72 1.33
CA THR A 66 -16.62 -5.80 2.29
C THR A 66 -15.81 -4.71 1.57
N ASN A 67 -14.99 -5.06 0.56
CA ASN A 67 -14.23 -4.06 -0.19
C ASN A 67 -15.12 -3.20 -1.10
N GLY A 68 -16.18 -3.77 -1.69
CA GLY A 68 -17.14 -3.01 -2.50
C GLY A 68 -17.86 -1.94 -1.68
N LEU A 69 -18.40 -2.30 -0.52
CA LEU A 69 -19.01 -1.35 0.41
C LEU A 69 -17.99 -0.33 0.93
N SER A 70 -16.80 -0.80 1.33
CA SER A 70 -15.72 0.08 1.81
C SER A 70 -15.28 1.09 0.75
N SER A 71 -15.22 0.70 -0.52
CA SER A 71 -14.90 1.57 -1.65
C SER A 71 -15.93 2.71 -1.78
N ILE A 72 -17.23 2.40 -1.67
CA ILE A 72 -18.30 3.40 -1.73
C ILE A 72 -18.14 4.40 -0.58
N TYR A 73 -17.99 3.92 0.66
CA TYR A 73 -17.79 4.78 1.82
C TYR A 73 -16.51 5.61 1.72
N ALA A 74 -15.41 5.02 1.26
CA ALA A 74 -14.14 5.72 1.09
C ALA A 74 -14.27 6.90 0.13
N PHE A 75 -14.94 6.74 -1.02
CA PHE A 75 -15.17 7.84 -1.94
C PHE A 75 -16.10 8.92 -1.40
N ILE A 76 -17.19 8.53 -0.71
CA ILE A 76 -18.10 9.48 -0.07
C ILE A 76 -17.34 10.39 0.90
N TRP A 77 -16.41 9.83 1.68
CA TRP A 77 -15.62 10.59 2.65
C TRP A 77 -14.46 11.35 2.01
N ALA A 78 -13.69 10.72 1.11
CA ALA A 78 -12.54 11.34 0.49
C ALA A 78 -12.91 12.49 -0.46
N SER A 79 -14.11 12.47 -1.05
CA SER A 79 -14.56 13.50 -2.02
C SER A 79 -15.15 14.75 -1.37
N LYS A 80 -15.36 14.77 -0.04
CA LYS A 80 -15.87 15.95 0.68
C LYS A 80 -14.80 17.05 0.72
N LYS A 81 -15.01 18.11 -0.06
CA LYS A 81 -14.10 19.27 -0.13
C LYS A 81 -14.22 20.19 1.09
N ASP A 82 -15.43 20.38 1.61
CA ASP A 82 -15.72 21.34 2.68
C ASP A 82 -15.80 20.66 4.05
N LEU A 83 -14.70 20.04 4.45
CA LEU A 83 -14.57 19.47 5.80
C LEU A 83 -14.16 20.56 6.81
N PRO A 84 -14.73 20.57 8.03
CA PRO A 84 -14.29 21.48 9.09
C PRO A 84 -12.78 21.38 9.31
N LYS A 85 -12.08 22.50 9.50
CA LYS A 85 -10.61 22.52 9.68
C LYS A 85 -10.09 21.52 10.73
N LYS A 86 -10.89 21.26 11.78
CA LYS A 86 -10.61 20.30 12.85
C LYS A 86 -10.50 18.82 12.41
N VAL A 87 -11.03 18.45 11.25
CA VAL A 87 -10.98 17.06 10.73
C VAL A 87 -10.07 16.91 9.50
N ILE A 88 -9.45 18.00 9.03
CA ILE A 88 -8.53 17.94 7.88
C ILE A 88 -7.20 17.38 8.36
N THR A 89 -6.82 16.20 7.89
CA THR A 89 -5.50 15.63 8.16
C THR A 89 -4.43 16.32 7.32
N TYR A 90 -3.29 16.63 7.93
CA TYR A 90 -2.14 17.22 7.25
C TYR A 90 -0.93 16.27 7.28
N ILE A 91 -0.18 16.27 6.19
CA ILE A 91 1.14 15.66 6.06
C ILE A 91 2.16 16.78 6.29
N TYR A 92 2.99 16.61 7.30
CA TYR A 92 4.04 17.57 7.68
C TYR A 92 5.36 17.22 6.98
N GLN A 93 6.06 18.24 6.50
CA GLN A 93 7.36 18.12 5.85
C GLN A 93 8.49 18.55 6.78
N GLU A 94 9.73 18.10 6.51
CA GLU A 94 10.93 18.44 7.31
C GLU A 94 11.18 19.96 7.39
N ASN A 95 10.72 20.74 6.41
CA ASN A 95 10.84 22.20 6.37
C ASN A 95 9.72 22.95 7.13
N GLY A 96 8.85 22.23 7.87
CA GLY A 96 7.71 22.79 8.60
C GLY A 96 6.47 23.10 7.74
N SER A 97 6.55 22.92 6.41
CA SER A 97 5.37 23.08 5.54
C SER A 97 4.37 21.94 5.72
N ARG A 98 3.09 22.21 5.46
CA ARG A 98 2.00 21.24 5.58
C ARG A 98 1.20 21.11 4.29
N THR A 99 0.84 19.88 3.96
CA THR A 99 -0.01 19.52 2.83
C THR A 99 -1.25 18.81 3.35
N THR A 100 -2.43 19.10 2.78
CA THR A 100 -3.63 18.33 3.14
C THR A 100 -3.50 16.89 2.64
N ALA A 101 -3.94 15.91 3.42
CA ALA A 101 -3.95 14.50 3.02
C ALA A 101 -5.04 14.17 1.98
N TYR A 102 -5.67 15.18 1.37
CA TYR A 102 -6.81 15.01 0.46
C TYR A 102 -6.50 14.03 -0.69
N PHE A 103 -5.41 14.26 -1.42
CA PHE A 103 -5.02 13.38 -2.52
C PHE A 103 -4.64 11.98 -2.04
N PHE A 104 -4.02 11.87 -0.86
CA PHE A 104 -3.69 10.58 -0.27
C PHE A 104 -4.95 9.77 0.07
N ASN A 105 -5.96 10.41 0.66
CA ASN A 105 -7.25 9.77 0.96
C ASN A 105 -8.00 9.34 -0.31
N ILE A 106 -7.92 10.13 -1.39
CA ILE A 106 -8.46 9.74 -2.70
C ILE A 106 -7.72 8.52 -3.26
N LEU A 107 -6.39 8.45 -3.14
CA LEU A 107 -5.62 7.26 -3.55
C LEU A 107 -5.97 6.03 -2.72
N ILE A 108 -6.21 6.16 -1.40
CA ILE A 108 -6.71 5.07 -0.55
C ILE A 108 -8.08 4.58 -1.07
N ALA A 109 -8.99 5.49 -1.43
CA ALA A 109 -10.28 5.11 -1.99
C ALA A 109 -10.12 4.28 -3.27
N TYR A 110 -9.28 4.73 -4.22
CA TYR A 110 -8.96 3.97 -5.42
C TYR A 110 -8.29 2.61 -5.11
N TYR A 111 -7.36 2.56 -4.17
CA TYR A 111 -6.73 1.31 -3.73
C TYR A 111 -7.78 0.30 -3.26
N ILE A 112 -8.74 0.71 -2.43
CA ILE A 112 -9.84 -0.15 -1.97
C ILE A 112 -10.70 -0.60 -3.16
N THR A 113 -10.99 0.29 -4.11
CA THR A 113 -11.74 -0.06 -5.33
C THR A 113 -11.02 -1.10 -6.18
N PHE A 114 -9.72 -0.94 -6.40
CA PHE A 114 -8.95 -1.91 -7.18
C PHE A 114 -8.70 -3.21 -6.41
N THR A 115 -8.73 -3.19 -5.08
CA THR A 115 -8.81 -4.40 -4.25
C THR A 115 -10.12 -5.15 -4.50
N PHE A 116 -11.25 -4.44 -4.52
CA PHE A 116 -12.55 -5.01 -4.88
C PHE A 116 -12.55 -5.61 -6.29
N ILE A 117 -12.07 -4.86 -7.29
CA ILE A 117 -11.97 -5.34 -8.68
C ILE A 117 -11.09 -6.58 -8.77
N SER A 118 -9.95 -6.59 -8.06
CA SER A 118 -9.06 -7.75 -8.01
C SER A 118 -9.73 -8.96 -7.35
N GLY A 119 -10.54 -8.76 -6.30
CA GLY A 119 -11.32 -9.83 -5.69
C GLY A 119 -12.35 -10.44 -6.66
N VAL A 120 -13.05 -9.60 -7.42
CA VAL A 120 -13.98 -10.08 -8.47
C VAL A 120 -13.23 -10.82 -9.57
N ALA A 121 -12.09 -10.27 -10.01
CA ALA A 121 -11.24 -10.92 -11.01
C ALA A 121 -10.71 -12.27 -10.50
N LEU A 122 -10.31 -12.37 -9.23
CA LEU A 122 -9.87 -13.61 -8.61
C LEU A 122 -10.98 -14.66 -8.62
N TYR A 123 -12.21 -14.27 -8.30
CA TYR A 123 -13.34 -15.19 -8.30
C TYR A 123 -13.66 -15.74 -9.70
N LEU A 124 -13.61 -14.87 -10.72
CA LEU A 124 -13.99 -15.22 -12.09
C LEU A 124 -12.86 -15.90 -12.87
N LEU A 125 -11.62 -15.45 -12.68
CA LEU A 125 -10.47 -15.82 -13.51
C LEU A 125 -9.52 -16.79 -12.82
N ASP A 126 -9.60 -16.89 -11.48
CA ASP A 126 -8.60 -17.54 -10.64
C ASP A 126 -7.22 -16.87 -10.74
N THR A 127 -6.27 -17.22 -9.87
CA THR A 127 -4.92 -16.69 -9.93
C THR A 127 -4.23 -17.12 -11.22
N GLY A 128 -3.75 -16.17 -12.02
CA GLY A 128 -3.14 -16.47 -13.32
C GLY A 128 -2.87 -15.19 -14.11
N LYS A 129 -2.37 -15.34 -15.35
CA LYS A 129 -2.00 -14.21 -16.22
C LYS A 129 -3.17 -13.25 -16.51
N LEU A 130 -4.39 -13.77 -16.68
CA LEU A 130 -5.56 -12.91 -16.92
C LEU A 130 -5.95 -12.13 -15.66
N PHE A 131 -5.87 -12.76 -14.49
CA PHE A 131 -6.09 -12.09 -13.21
C PHE A 131 -5.03 -11.01 -12.93
N SER A 132 -3.76 -11.27 -13.29
CA SER A 132 -2.66 -10.34 -13.00
C SER A 132 -2.84 -8.97 -13.65
N ALA A 133 -3.48 -8.91 -14.82
CA ALA A 133 -3.83 -7.65 -15.50
C ALA A 133 -4.78 -6.75 -14.68
N PHE A 134 -5.59 -7.32 -13.79
CA PHE A 134 -6.44 -6.58 -12.85
C PHE A 134 -5.71 -6.32 -11.54
N ALA A 135 -5.05 -7.35 -11.00
CA ALA A 135 -4.36 -7.28 -9.72
C ALA A 135 -3.16 -6.31 -9.72
N VAL A 136 -2.52 -6.09 -10.87
CA VAL A 136 -1.46 -5.07 -11.01
C VAL A 136 -1.95 -3.66 -10.69
N LEU A 137 -3.24 -3.35 -10.90
CA LEU A 137 -3.78 -2.03 -10.61
C LEU A 137 -3.86 -1.78 -9.10
N HIS A 138 -4.21 -2.80 -8.30
CA HIS A 138 -4.16 -2.73 -6.85
C HIS A 138 -2.75 -2.35 -6.37
N ASN A 139 -1.72 -3.10 -6.82
CA ASN A 139 -0.32 -2.83 -6.49
C ASN A 139 0.14 -1.44 -7.00
N ALA A 140 -0.33 -1.02 -8.18
CA ALA A 140 -0.02 0.29 -8.73
C ALA A 140 -0.51 1.42 -7.80
N PHE A 141 -1.68 1.29 -7.17
CA PHE A 141 -2.16 2.30 -6.22
C PHE A 141 -1.35 2.32 -4.92
N GLU A 142 -0.77 1.21 -4.48
CA GLU A 142 0.21 1.22 -3.38
C GLU A 142 1.46 2.00 -3.76
N LEU A 143 2.01 1.74 -4.95
CA LEU A 143 3.13 2.51 -5.48
C LEU A 143 2.79 4.00 -5.60
N ALA A 144 1.59 4.34 -6.07
CA ALA A 144 1.12 5.73 -6.18
C ALA A 144 1.08 6.41 -4.80
N MET A 145 0.56 5.71 -3.78
CA MET A 145 0.54 6.19 -2.40
C MET A 145 1.95 6.41 -1.86
N MET A 146 2.85 5.44 -2.04
CA MET A 146 4.27 5.58 -1.66
C MET A 146 4.93 6.78 -2.33
N LEU A 147 4.79 6.93 -3.65
CA LEU A 147 5.36 8.04 -4.41
C LEU A 147 4.80 9.39 -3.95
N LEU A 148 3.50 9.48 -3.69
CA LEU A 148 2.87 10.71 -3.20
C LEU A 148 3.44 11.10 -1.82
N LEU A 149 3.55 10.13 -0.93
CA LEU A 149 4.11 10.32 0.41
C LEU A 149 5.59 10.72 0.36
N LEU A 150 6.39 10.10 -0.52
CA LEU A 150 7.79 10.47 -0.75
C LEU A 150 7.95 11.89 -1.36
N GLN A 151 6.93 12.40 -2.03
CA GLN A 151 6.86 13.78 -2.54
C GLN A 151 6.22 14.77 -1.55
N GLY A 152 6.01 14.38 -0.29
CA GLY A 152 5.46 15.26 0.73
C GLY A 152 3.95 15.54 0.57
N GLY A 153 3.22 14.60 -0.02
CA GLY A 153 1.76 14.59 -0.12
C GLY A 153 1.18 15.28 -1.37
N LYS A 154 2.01 15.75 -2.30
CA LYS A 154 1.56 16.39 -3.56
C LYS A 154 2.30 15.80 -4.74
N ILE A 155 1.61 15.69 -5.87
CA ILE A 155 2.23 15.37 -7.15
C ILE A 155 2.93 16.63 -7.64
N THR A 156 4.27 16.61 -7.64
CA THR A 156 5.10 17.77 -8.01
C THR A 156 5.79 17.62 -9.35
N SER A 157 5.73 16.43 -9.96
CA SER A 157 6.46 16.12 -11.18
C SER A 157 5.72 15.12 -12.07
N ASN A 158 5.81 15.33 -13.39
CA ASN A 158 5.32 14.40 -14.41
C ASN A 158 5.99 13.02 -14.34
N TYR A 159 7.18 12.92 -13.72
CA TYR A 159 7.83 11.62 -13.46
C TYR A 159 6.96 10.69 -12.63
N PHE A 160 6.03 11.20 -11.82
CA PHE A 160 5.06 10.39 -11.10
C PHE A 160 4.28 9.48 -12.05
N TYR A 161 3.68 10.06 -13.10
CA TYR A 161 2.89 9.31 -14.08
C TYR A 161 3.75 8.40 -14.95
N ALA A 162 4.97 8.84 -15.29
CA ALA A 162 5.91 8.01 -16.04
C ALA A 162 6.32 6.75 -15.27
N ILE A 163 6.67 6.87 -13.98
CA ILE A 163 7.01 5.73 -13.12
C ILE A 163 5.83 4.77 -13.00
N MET A 164 4.62 5.30 -12.79
CA MET A 164 3.39 4.50 -12.74
C MET A 164 3.13 3.72 -14.03
N GLY A 165 3.23 4.38 -15.18
CA GLY A 165 3.06 3.74 -16.49
C GLY A 165 4.13 2.69 -16.77
N CYS A 166 5.39 2.99 -16.46
CA CYS A 166 6.49 2.04 -16.60
C CYS A 166 6.30 0.81 -15.70
N TYR A 167 5.87 1.00 -14.45
CA TYR A 167 5.61 -0.11 -13.53
C TYR A 167 4.53 -1.05 -14.08
N ILE A 168 3.37 -0.51 -14.47
CA ILE A 168 2.26 -1.31 -15.02
C ILE A 168 2.72 -2.04 -16.29
N PHE A 169 3.43 -1.35 -17.18
CA PHE A 169 3.92 -1.94 -18.43
C PHE A 169 4.91 -3.09 -18.18
N ILE A 170 5.92 -2.89 -17.33
CA ILE A 170 6.95 -3.88 -17.05
C ILE A 170 6.36 -5.11 -16.37
N VAL A 171 5.49 -4.92 -15.36
CA VAL A 171 4.87 -6.05 -14.65
C VAL A 171 4.06 -6.91 -15.61
N ASN A 172 3.16 -6.30 -16.41
CA ASN A 172 2.37 -7.05 -17.39
C ASN A 172 3.22 -7.70 -18.48
N LEU A 173 4.25 -7.00 -18.99
CA LEU A 173 5.16 -7.54 -19.98
C LEU A 173 5.86 -8.82 -19.47
N LEU A 174 6.35 -8.78 -18.24
CA LEU A 174 7.03 -9.92 -17.62
C LEU A 174 6.05 -11.05 -17.28
N ASP A 175 4.86 -10.77 -16.78
CA ASP A 175 3.82 -11.78 -16.56
C ASP A 175 3.46 -12.54 -17.85
N ILE A 176 3.37 -11.81 -18.98
CA ILE A 176 3.10 -12.40 -20.29
C ILE A 176 4.30 -13.20 -20.79
N ALA A 177 5.50 -12.62 -20.73
CA ALA A 177 6.70 -13.19 -21.34
C ALA A 177 7.28 -14.39 -20.56
N LEU A 178 7.16 -14.40 -19.24
CA LEU A 178 7.74 -15.44 -18.40
C LEU A 178 6.88 -16.71 -18.43
N PRO A 179 7.50 -17.90 -18.46
CA PRO A 179 6.78 -19.16 -18.35
C PRO A 179 6.48 -19.50 -16.90
N TRP A 180 5.46 -20.34 -16.68
CA TRP A 180 5.22 -20.99 -15.39
C TRP A 180 6.46 -21.78 -14.93
N PRO A 181 6.87 -21.69 -13.65
CA PRO A 181 6.29 -20.93 -12.53
C PRO A 181 6.88 -19.54 -12.28
N ILE A 182 7.75 -19.07 -13.18
CA ILE A 182 8.54 -17.85 -12.99
C ILE A 182 7.62 -16.62 -13.05
N ASP A 183 6.61 -16.64 -13.91
CA ASP A 183 5.58 -15.60 -14.01
C ASP A 183 4.83 -15.39 -12.68
N GLY A 184 4.24 -16.43 -12.10
CA GLY A 184 3.52 -16.33 -10.83
C GLY A 184 4.44 -15.94 -9.67
N THR A 185 5.68 -16.45 -9.66
CA THR A 185 6.69 -16.08 -8.65
C THR A 185 7.08 -14.60 -8.77
N TRP A 186 7.31 -14.12 -10.00
CA TRP A 186 7.60 -12.72 -10.28
C TRP A 186 6.45 -11.81 -9.82
N PHE A 187 5.21 -12.14 -10.20
CA PHE A 187 4.05 -11.35 -9.84
C PHE A 187 3.87 -11.26 -8.32
N LYS A 188 4.09 -12.37 -7.59
CA LYS A 188 4.02 -12.37 -6.13
C LYS A 188 5.18 -11.60 -5.50
N ALA A 189 6.40 -11.77 -6.01
CA ALA A 189 7.59 -11.11 -5.49
C ALA A 189 7.50 -9.58 -5.59
N GLN A 190 7.10 -9.06 -6.75
CA GLN A 190 6.96 -7.61 -6.92
C GLN A 190 5.90 -7.00 -5.99
N GLY A 191 4.79 -7.72 -5.75
CA GLY A 191 3.73 -7.29 -4.83
C GLY A 191 4.21 -7.27 -3.39
N LEU A 192 4.81 -8.37 -2.90
CA LEU A 192 5.39 -8.43 -1.56
C LEU A 192 6.39 -7.29 -1.30
N CYS A 193 7.20 -6.95 -2.31
CA CYS A 193 8.16 -5.86 -2.16
C CYS A 193 7.45 -4.52 -1.96
N LEU A 194 6.36 -4.25 -2.69
CA LEU A 194 5.53 -3.06 -2.47
C LEU A 194 4.89 -3.07 -1.08
N ASP A 195 4.36 -4.20 -0.60
CA ASP A 195 3.78 -4.32 0.75
C ASP A 195 4.79 -3.87 1.83
N PHE A 196 6.01 -4.45 1.78
CA PHE A 196 7.09 -4.11 2.72
C PHE A 196 7.54 -2.66 2.57
N GLY A 197 7.69 -2.18 1.32
CA GLY A 197 8.06 -0.81 1.02
C GLY A 197 7.05 0.19 1.59
N PHE A 198 5.76 -0.08 1.44
CA PHE A 198 4.69 0.78 1.91
C PHE A 198 4.65 0.83 3.45
N TYR A 199 4.76 -0.32 4.12
CA TYR A 199 4.87 -0.39 5.57
C TYR A 199 6.05 0.45 6.11
N ILE A 200 7.22 0.37 5.48
CA ILE A 200 8.41 1.14 5.87
C ILE A 200 8.16 2.65 5.71
N VAL A 201 7.59 3.07 4.57
CA VAL A 201 7.29 4.48 4.30
C VAL A 201 6.29 5.04 5.32
N LEU A 202 5.22 4.31 5.61
CA LEU A 202 4.22 4.70 6.61
C LEU A 202 4.84 4.83 8.01
N THR A 203 5.65 3.85 8.42
CA THR A 203 6.34 3.85 9.72
C THR A 203 7.28 5.05 9.85
N ARG A 204 8.03 5.37 8.79
CA ARG A 204 8.93 6.52 8.79
C ARG A 204 8.18 7.84 8.91
N ILE A 205 7.10 8.01 8.16
CA ILE A 205 6.29 9.23 8.20
C ILE A 205 5.63 9.39 9.58
N TYR A 206 5.15 8.30 10.17
CA TYR A 206 4.63 8.33 11.53
C TYR A 206 5.70 8.80 12.54
N LYS A 207 6.91 8.21 12.51
CA LYS A 207 8.00 8.62 13.40
C LYS A 207 8.38 10.09 13.22
N SER A 208 8.59 10.53 11.98
CA SER A 208 8.94 11.93 11.68
C SER A 208 7.84 12.90 12.10
N THR A 209 6.57 12.55 11.89
CA THR A 209 5.43 13.37 12.31
C THR A 209 5.36 13.45 13.83
N ARG A 210 5.57 12.33 14.52
CA ARG A 210 5.58 12.26 15.98
C ARG A 210 6.71 13.10 16.57
N GLU A 211 7.93 12.95 16.08
CA GLU A 211 9.10 13.73 16.51
C GLU A 211 8.88 15.24 16.30
N TYR A 212 8.32 15.63 15.16
CA TYR A 212 7.99 17.03 14.87
C TYR A 212 6.94 17.59 15.84
N VAL A 213 5.89 16.82 16.13
CA VAL A 213 4.84 17.21 17.09
C VAL A 213 5.38 17.29 18.53
N GLU A 214 6.20 16.33 18.96
CA GLU A 214 6.85 16.34 20.28
C GLU A 214 7.83 17.52 20.40
N GLY A 215 8.58 17.84 19.33
CA GLY A 215 9.48 18.98 19.27
C GLY A 215 8.75 20.32 19.35
N LEU A 216 7.62 20.47 18.64
CA LEU A 216 6.74 21.64 18.75
C LEU A 216 6.16 21.80 20.15
N ALA A 217 5.65 20.73 20.75
CA ALA A 217 5.12 20.75 22.10
C ALA A 217 6.19 21.13 23.14
N SER A 218 7.42 20.62 22.95
CA SER A 218 8.57 20.94 23.81
C SER A 218 9.02 22.40 23.65
N ALA A 219 8.96 22.95 22.44
CA ALA A 219 9.28 24.36 22.17
C ALA A 219 8.18 25.33 22.63
N GLN A 220 6.94 24.86 22.76
CA GLN A 220 5.78 25.63 23.27
C GLN A 220 5.63 25.58 24.79
N LEU A 221 6.37 24.72 25.50
CA LEU A 221 6.48 24.82 26.95
C LEU A 221 7.22 26.13 27.27
N PRO A 222 6.62 27.07 28.00
CA PRO A 222 7.36 28.25 28.40
C PRO A 222 8.51 27.78 29.30
N LEU A 223 9.75 28.07 28.88
CA LEU A 223 10.83 28.23 29.84
C LEU A 223 10.34 29.34 30.77
N VAL A 224 9.87 28.94 31.95
CA VAL A 224 9.57 29.84 33.06
C VAL A 224 10.92 30.46 33.46
N ASN A 225 11.30 31.52 32.76
CA ASN A 225 12.07 32.59 33.35
C ASN A 225 11.11 33.74 33.51
N GLU A 226 10.83 34.02 34.78
CA GLU A 226 10.14 35.20 35.25
C GLU A 226 10.83 36.46 34.71
N ASP A 227 10.02 37.49 34.48
CA ASP A 227 10.40 38.86 34.14
C ASP A 227 10.83 39.15 32.68
N GLU A 228 9.83 39.46 31.84
CA GLU A 228 9.89 40.71 31.05
C GLU A 228 8.49 41.08 30.51
N HIS A 229 7.96 42.20 31.01
CA HIS A 229 6.80 42.89 30.44
C HIS A 229 7.15 43.41 29.04
N LEU A 230 6.49 42.90 27.99
CA LEU A 230 6.38 43.61 26.72
C LEU A 230 4.92 43.60 26.25
N PRO A 231 4.31 44.77 26.00
CA PRO A 231 3.04 44.87 25.30
C PRO A 231 3.34 44.93 23.80
N PHE A 232 2.64 44.17 22.96
CA PHE A 232 2.17 44.62 21.63
C PHE A 232 1.34 43.51 20.97
N GLU A 233 0.10 43.87 20.65
CA GLU A 233 -0.81 43.16 19.76
C GLU A 233 -0.23 43.09 18.34
N ASP A 234 -0.23 41.91 17.70
CA ASP A 234 -0.64 41.78 16.30
C ASP A 234 -0.93 40.31 15.94
N ASP A 235 -1.78 40.15 14.95
CA ASP A 235 -2.56 38.99 14.55
C ASP A 235 -1.87 37.61 14.47
N SER A 236 -2.70 36.58 14.70
CA SER A 236 -2.46 35.15 14.47
C SER A 236 -1.75 34.35 15.58
N SER A 237 -2.31 34.41 16.79
CA SER A 237 -2.27 33.30 17.74
C SER A 237 -3.09 32.08 17.24
N ILE A 238 -2.87 31.68 15.99
CA ILE A 238 -3.17 30.32 15.56
C ILE A 238 -2.03 29.48 16.13
N SER A 239 -2.05 29.27 17.46
CA SER A 239 -1.59 27.99 17.98
C SER A 239 -2.37 26.98 17.15
N PRO A 240 -1.72 26.28 16.18
CA PRO A 240 -2.43 25.26 15.46
C PRO A 240 -2.88 24.35 16.58
N THR A 241 -4.17 24.12 16.71
CA THR A 241 -4.66 22.98 17.46
C THR A 241 -4.05 21.80 16.73
N ILE A 242 -2.83 21.44 17.14
CA ILE A 242 -2.02 20.38 16.55
C ILE A 242 -2.94 19.20 16.63
N ILE A 243 -3.28 18.64 15.48
CA ILE A 243 -4.15 17.48 15.40
C ILE A 243 -3.51 16.43 16.29
N GLN A 244 -4.13 16.20 17.46
CA GLN A 244 -3.60 15.37 18.54
C GLN A 244 -3.51 13.88 18.17
N HIS A 245 -3.78 13.52 16.92
CA HIS A 245 -3.99 12.14 16.53
C HIS A 245 -3.07 11.70 15.38
N PRO A 246 -1.75 11.54 15.62
CA PRO A 246 -0.92 10.67 14.80
C PRO A 246 -1.39 9.19 14.85
N GLN A 247 -2.39 8.87 15.68
CA GLN A 247 -2.99 7.54 15.81
C GLN A 247 -3.70 7.05 14.54
N GLN A 248 -4.19 7.93 13.67
CA GLN A 248 -4.79 7.51 12.40
C GLN A 248 -3.74 6.88 11.46
N PHE A 249 -2.49 7.34 11.51
CA PHE A 249 -1.39 6.69 10.79
C PHE A 249 -1.03 5.32 11.38
N LEU A 250 -1.21 5.11 12.69
CA LEU A 250 -1.01 3.79 13.30
C LEU A 250 -1.98 2.74 12.74
N LEU A 251 -3.22 3.13 12.39
CA LEU A 251 -4.16 2.23 11.72
C LEU A 251 -3.64 1.78 10.35
N LEU A 252 -3.00 2.67 9.59
CA LEU A 252 -2.40 2.32 8.29
C LEU A 252 -1.17 1.41 8.45
N ILE A 253 -0.34 1.65 9.47
CA ILE A 253 0.81 0.79 9.80
C ILE A 253 0.33 -0.60 10.24
N PHE A 254 -0.69 -0.65 11.10
CA PHE A 254 -1.28 -1.90 11.54
C PHE A 254 -1.92 -2.67 10.37
N SER A 255 -2.70 -1.98 9.54
CA SER A 255 -3.32 -2.56 8.34
C SER A 255 -2.29 -3.15 7.38
N SER A 256 -1.21 -2.40 7.08
CA SER A 256 -0.12 -2.89 6.23
C SER A 256 0.64 -4.06 6.84
N ALA A 257 0.84 -4.10 8.16
CA ALA A 257 1.43 -5.27 8.83
C ALA A 257 0.55 -6.52 8.72
N VAL A 258 -0.77 -6.39 8.91
CA VAL A 258 -1.73 -7.49 8.73
C VAL A 258 -1.74 -7.95 7.27
N HIS A 259 -1.68 -7.02 6.32
CA HIS A 259 -1.61 -7.32 4.90
C HIS A 259 -0.35 -8.14 4.54
N ILE A 260 0.83 -7.68 4.97
CA ILE A 260 2.09 -8.42 4.81
C ILE A 260 1.99 -9.81 5.41
N PHE A 261 1.47 -9.93 6.63
CA PHE A 261 1.33 -11.22 7.31
C PHE A 261 0.47 -12.19 6.49
N GLY A 262 -0.71 -11.76 6.02
CA GLY A 262 -1.58 -12.57 5.17
C GLY A 262 -0.92 -12.95 3.84
N ASN A 263 -0.20 -12.02 3.20
CA ASN A 263 0.50 -12.28 1.94
C ASN A 263 1.70 -13.23 2.11
N CYS A 264 2.49 -13.09 3.17
CA CYS A 264 3.57 -14.03 3.49
C CYS A 264 3.01 -15.41 3.83
N PHE A 265 1.95 -15.47 4.64
CA PHE A 265 1.32 -16.72 5.04
C PHE A 265 0.78 -17.49 3.83
N SER A 266 0.05 -16.82 2.92
CA SER A 266 -0.43 -17.41 1.67
C SER A 266 0.69 -17.84 0.71
N THR A 267 1.86 -17.22 0.79
CA THR A 267 3.03 -17.58 -0.02
C THR A 267 3.71 -18.84 0.51
N ILE A 268 3.89 -18.93 1.82
CA ILE A 268 4.57 -20.06 2.47
C ILE A 268 3.71 -21.34 2.36
N PHE A 269 2.39 -21.20 2.41
CA PHE A 269 1.45 -22.32 2.45
C PHE A 269 0.69 -22.54 1.14
N MET A 270 1.36 -22.33 0.00
CA MET A 270 0.77 -22.30 -1.36
C MET A 270 -0.06 -23.52 -1.79
N THR A 271 0.04 -24.65 -1.07
CA THR A 271 -0.55 -25.95 -1.46
C THR A 271 -1.57 -26.53 -0.47
N ASP A 272 -1.77 -25.93 0.70
CA ASP A 272 -2.69 -26.42 1.76
C ASP A 272 -3.83 -25.43 1.98
N SER A 273 -4.98 -25.71 1.38
CA SER A 273 -6.14 -24.82 1.39
C SER A 273 -6.78 -24.60 2.75
N ARG A 274 -6.58 -25.52 3.71
CA ARG A 274 -7.09 -25.37 5.09
C ARG A 274 -6.49 -24.16 5.81
N ARG A 275 -5.39 -23.64 5.30
CA ARG A 275 -4.69 -22.49 5.87
C ARG A 275 -5.21 -21.16 5.29
N TYR A 276 -6.04 -21.19 4.25
CA TYR A 276 -6.61 -20.00 3.60
C TYR A 276 -8.00 -19.61 4.13
N ILE A 277 -8.55 -20.41 5.04
CA ILE A 277 -9.82 -20.21 5.74
C ILE A 277 -9.49 -19.81 7.18
#